data_AF-A0A2W6E4N9-F1
#
_entry.id   AF-A0A2W6E4N9-F1
#
_cell.length_a   1.000
_cell.length_b   1.000
_cell.length_c   1.000
_cell.angle_alpha   90.00
_cell.angle_beta   90.00
_cell.angle_gamma   90.00
#
_symmetry.space_group_name_H-M   'P 1'
#
loop_
_entity.id
_entity.type
_entity.pdbx_description
1 polymer ?
#
loop_
_entity_poly.entity_id
_entity_poly.type
_entity_poly.pdbx_seq_one_letter_code
_entity_poly.pdbx_strand_id
1 'polypeptide(L)'
;MSLPGVAELLRPATPGPYAAGPSTGDGRQASGREAHSQKITVYLSAAELLDLERARLALRGYGITVDRGRLVREAIAVLLADLDAEGEASLLAGRLRGTT
;
A
#
# COMPACT_ATOMS: atom_id res chain seq x y z
N MET A 1 43.17 -14.27 -11.38
CA MET A 1 42.08 -13.32 -11.68
C MET A 1 41.35 -13.04 -10.37
N SER A 2 41.46 -11.83 -9.81
CA SER A 2 40.75 -11.47 -8.58
C SER A 2 39.31 -11.12 -8.90
N LEU A 3 38.37 -11.71 -8.16
CA LEU A 3 36.95 -11.39 -8.25
C LEU A 3 36.70 -9.98 -7.69
N PRO A 4 35.80 -9.19 -8.31
CA PRO A 4 35.45 -7.87 -7.80
C PRO A 4 34.92 -7.99 -6.36
N GLY A 5 35.45 -7.14 -5.47
CA GLY A 5 35.12 -7.16 -4.05
C GLY A 5 33.68 -6.73 -3.77
N VAL A 6 33.10 -7.27 -2.70
CA VAL A 6 31.72 -7.03 -2.22
C VAL A 6 31.40 -5.52 -2.06
N ALA A 7 32.41 -4.68 -1.89
CA ALA A 7 32.29 -3.22 -1.83
C ALA A 7 31.67 -2.59 -3.09
N GLU A 8 31.81 -3.22 -4.27
CA GLU A 8 31.20 -2.74 -5.51
C GLU A 8 29.68 -2.90 -5.53
N LEU A 9 29.15 -3.94 -4.87
CA LEU A 9 27.71 -4.24 -4.80
C LEU A 9 26.95 -3.31 -3.87
N LEU A 10 27.67 -2.63 -2.96
CA LEU A 10 27.11 -1.76 -1.93
C LEU A 10 27.19 -0.27 -2.29
N ARG A 11 27.62 0.07 -3.52
CA ARG A 11 27.65 1.48 -3.94
C ARG A 11 26.23 2.03 -4.05
N PRO A 12 25.90 3.14 -3.37
CA PRO A 12 24.61 3.79 -3.51
C PRO A 12 24.48 4.40 -4.91
N ALA A 13 23.39 4.08 -5.62
CA ALA A 13 23.08 4.68 -6.91
C ALA A 13 22.66 6.14 -6.73
N THR A 14 23.36 7.06 -7.38
CA THR A 14 23.01 8.48 -7.40
C THR A 14 21.74 8.68 -8.23
N PRO A 15 20.66 9.31 -7.71
CA PRO A 15 19.46 9.57 -8.50
C PRO A 15 19.76 10.51 -9.67
N GLY A 16 19.36 10.11 -10.88
CA GLY A 16 19.47 10.94 -12.08
C GLY A 16 18.47 12.11 -12.08
N PRO A 17 18.71 13.17 -12.86
CA PRO A 17 18.04 14.47 -12.74
C PRO A 17 16.57 14.55 -13.21
N TYR A 18 15.89 13.42 -13.46
CA TYR A 18 14.59 13.40 -14.15
C TYR A 18 13.36 13.06 -13.28
N ALA A 19 13.46 13.04 -11.95
CA ALA A 19 12.40 12.49 -11.09
C ALA A 19 11.44 13.52 -10.45
N ALA A 20 11.04 14.60 -11.14
CA ALA A 20 9.99 15.49 -10.61
C ALA A 20 9.16 16.17 -11.71
N GLY A 21 7.93 15.72 -11.91
CA GLY A 21 6.87 16.45 -12.62
C GLY A 21 5.66 16.61 -11.68
N PRO A 22 4.95 17.75 -11.67
CA PRO A 22 3.85 17.99 -10.73
C PRO A 22 2.56 17.30 -11.22
N SER A 23 1.86 16.62 -10.31
CA SER A 23 0.50 16.11 -10.55
C SER A 23 -0.47 16.71 -9.54
N THR A 24 -1.28 17.65 -10.03
CA THR A 24 -2.43 18.25 -9.35
C THR A 24 -3.65 17.34 -9.56
N GLY A 25 -4.29 16.88 -8.48
CA GLY A 25 -5.51 16.06 -8.56
C GLY A 25 -6.12 15.79 -7.19
N ASP A 26 -7.37 16.23 -7.04
CA ASP A 26 -8.14 16.36 -5.79
C ASP A 26 -8.77 15.03 -5.32
N GLY A 27 -7.96 14.23 -4.64
CA GLY A 27 -8.35 13.06 -3.85
C GLY A 27 -7.23 12.82 -2.84
N ARG A 28 -7.51 12.26 -1.65
CA ARG A 28 -6.45 11.92 -0.68
C ARG A 28 -5.46 10.97 -1.36
N GLN A 29 -4.38 11.54 -1.92
CA GLN A 29 -3.32 10.81 -2.58
C GLN A 29 -2.77 9.82 -1.56
N ALA A 30 -2.94 8.53 -1.84
CA ALA A 30 -2.27 7.52 -1.06
C ALA A 30 -0.76 7.77 -1.18
N SER A 31 -0.19 8.17 -0.05
CA SER A 31 1.25 8.30 0.15
C SER A 31 1.99 7.17 -0.57
N GLY A 32 2.87 7.54 -1.49
CA GLY A 32 3.66 6.61 -2.30
C GLY A 32 4.68 5.86 -1.44
N ARG A 33 5.96 5.90 -1.82
CA ARG A 33 7.06 5.50 -0.93
C ARG A 33 7.44 6.66 0.00
N GLU A 34 6.47 7.30 0.64
CA GLU A 34 6.81 8.28 1.69
C GLU A 34 7.15 7.52 2.98
N ALA A 35 8.12 8.05 3.70
CA ALA A 35 8.47 7.53 5.01
C ALA A 35 7.34 7.83 5.98
N HIS A 36 6.51 6.85 6.29
CA HIS A 36 5.52 6.96 7.36
C HIS A 36 6.24 6.89 8.71
N SER A 37 5.98 7.86 9.58
CA SER A 37 6.51 7.86 10.94
C SER A 37 5.82 6.83 11.84
N GLN A 38 4.54 6.53 11.58
CA GLN A 38 3.78 5.51 12.30
C GLN A 38 3.73 4.17 11.56
N LYS A 39 3.85 3.07 12.31
CA LYS A 39 3.69 1.70 11.81
C LYS A 39 2.60 0.98 12.60
N ILE A 40 1.65 0.40 11.87
CA ILE A 40 0.77 -0.63 12.41
C ILE A 40 1.31 -2.01 12.03
N THR A 41 1.09 -3.01 12.88
CA THR A 41 1.42 -4.41 12.57
C THR A 41 0.14 -5.21 12.67
N VAL A 42 -0.21 -5.92 11.59
CA VAL A 42 -1.44 -6.72 11.52
C VAL A 42 -1.04 -8.18 11.43
N TYR A 43 -1.62 -9.01 12.30
CA TYR A 43 -1.53 -10.45 12.21
C TYR A 43 -2.65 -10.96 11.32
N LEU A 44 -2.30 -11.82 10.37
CA LEU A 44 -3.22 -12.43 9.42
C LEU A 44 -3.11 -13.95 9.56
N SER A 45 -4.24 -14.63 9.43
CA SER A 45 -4.24 -16.06 9.17
C SER A 45 -3.61 -16.36 7.81
N ALA A 46 -3.24 -17.63 7.59
CA ALA A 46 -2.71 -18.05 6.30
C ALA A 46 -3.70 -17.83 5.14
N ALA A 47 -5.00 -18.01 5.41
CA ALA A 47 -6.06 -17.81 4.42
C ALA A 47 -6.17 -16.33 4.02
N GLU A 48 -6.20 -15.41 5.00
CA GLU A 48 -6.29 -13.98 4.74
C GLU A 48 -5.06 -13.44 4.00
N LEU A 49 -3.86 -13.93 4.35
CA LEU A 49 -2.65 -13.56 3.62
C LEU A 49 -2.72 -14.03 2.15
N LEU A 50 -3.23 -15.24 1.91
CA LEU A 50 -3.39 -15.76 0.56
C LEU A 50 -4.41 -14.96 -0.24
N ASP A 51 -5.51 -14.54 0.36
CA ASP A 51 -6.51 -13.68 -0.27
C ASP A 51 -5.93 -12.30 -0.62
N LEU A 52 -5.08 -11.73 0.25
CA LEU A 52 -4.36 -10.49 -0.04
C LEU A 52 -3.43 -10.65 -1.26
N GLU A 53 -2.72 -11.78 -1.36
CA GLU A 53 -1.84 -12.03 -2.50
C GLU A 53 -2.63 -12.30 -3.80
N ARG A 54 -3.77 -12.99 -3.71
CA ARG A 54 -4.69 -13.16 -4.84
C ARG A 54 -5.20 -11.82 -5.35
N ALA A 55 -5.60 -10.92 -4.46
CA ALA A 55 -6.02 -9.58 -4.82
C ALA A 55 -4.88 -8.80 -5.53
N ARG A 56 -3.65 -8.90 -5.03
CA ARG A 56 -2.47 -8.31 -5.71
C ARG A 56 -2.25 -8.87 -7.11
N LEU A 57 -2.39 -10.18 -7.30
CA LEU A 57 -2.27 -10.80 -8.62
C LEU A 57 -3.40 -10.38 -9.56
N ALA A 58 -4.63 -10.28 -9.07
CA ALA A 58 -5.77 -9.80 -9.86
C ALA A 58 -5.54 -8.36 -10.36
N LEU A 59 -5.06 -7.47 -9.49
CA LEU A 59 -4.70 -6.10 -9.85
C LEU A 59 -3.60 -6.03 -10.93
N ARG A 60 -2.63 -6.96 -10.90
CA ARG A 60 -1.63 -7.07 -11.98
C ARG A 60 -2.26 -7.42 -13.32
N GLY A 61 -3.32 -8.21 -13.34
CA GLY A 61 -4.10 -8.48 -14.56
C GLY A 61 -4.68 -7.22 -15.20
N TYR A 62 -4.90 -6.17 -14.40
CA TYR A 62 -5.34 -4.85 -14.86
C TYR A 62 -4.18 -3.89 -15.16
N GLY A 63 -2.93 -4.35 -15.13
CA GLY A 63 -1.74 -3.50 -15.27
C GLY A 63 -1.38 -2.69 -14.03
N ILE A 64 -2.07 -2.89 -12.90
CA ILE A 64 -1.84 -2.16 -11.65
C ILE A 64 -0.83 -2.93 -10.79
N THR A 65 0.36 -2.36 -10.59
CA THR A 65 1.38 -2.97 -9.71
C THR A 65 1.36 -2.32 -8.33
N VAL A 66 1.07 -3.12 -7.30
CA VAL A 66 1.07 -2.68 -5.90
C VAL A 66 1.75 -3.70 -4.98
N ASP A 67 2.37 -3.20 -3.92
CA ASP A 67 2.80 -4.02 -2.78
C ASP A 67 1.66 -4.18 -1.74
N ARG A 68 1.91 -5.02 -0.73
CA ARG A 68 0.93 -5.31 0.34
C ARG A 68 0.59 -4.07 1.16
N GLY A 69 1.60 -3.26 1.49
CA GLY A 69 1.42 -2.07 2.31
C GLY A 69 0.58 -1.02 1.60
N ARG A 70 0.87 -0.77 0.32
CA ARG A 70 0.05 0.13 -0.51
C ARG A 70 -1.38 -0.37 -0.62
N LEU A 71 -1.60 -1.66 -0.89
CA LEU A 71 -2.95 -2.23 -1.00
C LEU A 71 -3.75 -2.07 0.29
N VAL A 72 -3.15 -2.36 1.44
CA VAL A 72 -3.81 -2.21 2.75
C VAL A 72 -4.11 -0.74 3.05
N ARG A 73 -3.19 0.19 2.76
CA ARG A 73 -3.43 1.62 2.97
C ARG A 73 -4.58 2.16 2.11
N GLU A 74 -4.66 1.75 0.85
CA GLU A 74 -5.77 2.13 -0.05
C GLU A 74 -7.11 1.57 0.45
N ALA A 75 -7.13 0.30 0.87
CA ALA A 75 -8.34 -0.30 1.45
C ALA A 75 -8.81 0.44 2.71
N ILE A 76 -7.88 0.82 3.60
CA ILE A 76 -8.19 1.64 4.78
C ILE A 76 -8.73 3.01 4.37
N ALA A 77 -8.10 3.69 3.41
CA ALA A 77 -8.55 5.00 2.95
C ALA A 77 -9.98 4.96 2.40
N VAL A 78 -10.32 3.95 1.60
CA VAL A 78 -11.68 3.74 1.08
C VAL A 78 -12.68 3.51 2.21
N LEU A 79 -12.35 2.65 3.19
CA LEU A 79 -13.24 2.38 4.32
C LEU A 79 -13.45 3.60 5.22
N LEU A 80 -12.41 4.42 5.42
CA LEU A 80 -12.54 5.65 6.20
C LEU A 80 -13.35 6.71 5.45
N ALA A 81 -13.21 6.81 4.13
CA ALA A 81 -14.04 7.71 3.33
C ALA A 81 -15.52 7.31 3.36
N ASP A 82 -15.83 6.01 3.32
CA ASP A 82 -17.19 5.49 3.48
C ASP A 82 -17.76 5.83 4.87
N LEU A 83 -16.97 5.64 5.93
CA LEU A 83 -17.37 6.01 7.29
C LEU A 83 -17.60 7.51 7.45
N ASP A 84 -16.72 8.35 6.89
CA ASP A 84 -16.85 9.81 6.94
C ASP A 84 -18.12 10.29 6.21
N ALA A 85 -18.51 9.62 5.12
CA ALA A 85 -19.68 9.97 4.31
C ALA A 85 -21.01 9.50 4.91
N GLU A 86 -21.06 8.25 5.38
CA GLU A 86 -22.32 7.57 5.77
C GLU A 86 -22.47 7.39 7.29
N GLY A 87 -21.42 7.61 8.06
CA GLY A 87 -21.42 7.46 9.52
C GLY A 87 -21.85 6.06 9.95
N GLU A 88 -22.91 5.97 10.76
CA GLU A 88 -23.41 4.68 11.28
C GLU A 88 -23.97 3.76 10.19
N ALA A 89 -24.35 4.30 9.02
CA ALA A 89 -24.83 3.51 7.90
C ALA A 89 -23.71 2.91 7.03
N SER A 90 -22.45 3.27 7.30
CA SER A 90 -21.28 2.78 6.56
C SER A 90 -21.14 1.26 6.62
N LEU A 91 -20.51 0.69 5.58
CA LEU A 91 -20.22 -0.73 5.50
C LEU A 91 -19.34 -1.18 6.68
N LEU A 92 -18.42 -0.32 7.12
CA LEU A 92 -17.55 -0.58 8.25
C LEU A 92 -18.35 -0.68 9.56
N ALA A 93 -19.21 0.30 9.85
CA ALA A 93 -20.04 0.30 11.05
C ALA A 93 -20.98 -0.92 11.09
N GLY A 94 -21.61 -1.26 9.96
CA GLY A 94 -22.47 -2.43 9.83
C GLY A 94 -21.73 -3.74 10.11
N ARG A 95 -20.53 -3.94 9.55
CA ARG A 95 -19.71 -5.13 9.79
C ARG A 95 -19.29 -5.27 11.25
N LEU A 96 -18.82 -4.19 11.88
CA LEU A 96 -18.31 -4.24 13.25
C LEU A 96 -19.44 -4.48 14.28
N ARG A 97 -20.66 -4.00 14.04
CA ARG A 97 -21.82 -4.28 14.90
C ARG A 97 -22.26 -5.75 14.85
N GLY A 98 -22.15 -6.39 13.68
CA GLY A 98 -22.51 -7.81 13.51
C GLY A 98 -21.46 -8.81 14.00
N THR A 99 -20.29 -8.34 14.44
CA THR A 99 -19.21 -9.19 14.98
C THR A 99 -19.19 -9.22 16.51
N THR A 100 -20.27 -8.77 17.15
CA THR A 100 -20.52 -8.90 18.60
C THR A 100 -21.52 -10.03 18.83
#